data_AF-A0A0F9T850-F1
#
_entry.id   AF-A0A0F9T850-F1
#
_cell.length_a   1.000
_cell.length_b   1.000
_cell.length_c   1.000
_cell.angle_alpha   90.00
_cell.angle_beta   90.00
_cell.angle_gamma   90.00
#
_symmetry.space_group_name_H-M   'P 1'
#
loop_
_entity.id
_entity.type
_entity.pdbx_description
1 polymer ?
#
loop_
_entity_poly.entity_id
_entity_poly.type
_entity_poly.pdbx_seq_one_letter_code
_entity_poly.pdbx_strand_id
1 'polypeptide(L)' 'MVRTTFRSFTKNLDVTDLRWMPGERFSASRLRIELLSGLTVALALVPEAVAFAFVAGVHPLVGLYAAFLVGL' A
#
# COMPACT_ATOMS: atom_id res chain seq x y z
N MET A 1 -21.95 15.96 -28.22
CA MET A 1 -22.35 14.70 -27.55
C MET A 1 -21.24 14.07 -26.67
N VAL A 2 -19.96 14.43 -26.83
CA VAL A 2 -18.83 13.87 -26.05
C VAL A 2 -18.73 14.39 -24.60
N ARG A 3 -19.34 15.55 -24.31
CA ARG A 3 -19.26 16.21 -22.98
C ARG A 3 -19.98 15.47 -21.85
N THR A 4 -20.95 14.61 -22.15
CA THR A 4 -21.73 13.88 -21.12
C THR A 4 -20.98 12.65 -20.60
N THR A 5 -20.22 11.96 -21.46
CA THR A 5 -19.47 10.74 -21.11
C THR A 5 -18.31 11.04 -20.15
N PHE A 6 -17.61 12.16 -20.33
CA PHE A 6 -16.49 12.56 -19.48
C PHE A 6 -16.91 12.85 -18.03
N ARG A 7 -18.13 13.38 -17.85
CA ARG A 7 -18.68 13.72 -16.52
C ARG A 7 -19.05 12.48 -15.69
N SER A 8 -19.42 11.38 -16.36
CA SER A 8 -19.65 10.09 -15.69
C SER A 8 -18.34 9.41 -15.28
N PHE A 9 -17.26 9.61 -16.03
CA PHE A 9 -15.94 9.07 -15.69
C PHE A 9 -15.37 9.73 -14.42
N THR A 10 -15.45 11.05 -14.31
CA THR A 10 -14.97 11.78 -13.13
C THR A 10 -15.72 11.40 -11.85
N LYS A 11 -17.02 11.06 -11.95
CA LYS A 11 -17.82 10.64 -10.78
C LYS A 11 -17.42 9.26 -10.22
N ASN A 12 -16.83 8.39 -11.04
CA ASN A 12 -16.40 7.05 -10.59
C ASN A 12 -14.98 7.05 -9.98
N LEU A 13 -14.14 8.01 -10.35
CA LEU A 13 -12.82 8.19 -9.75
C LEU A 13 -12.87 8.86 -8.37
N ASP A 14 -13.83 9.78 -8.17
CA ASP A 14 -13.96 10.56 -6.94
C ASP A 14 -14.58 9.77 -5.76
N VAL A 15 -15.39 8.75 -6.04
CA VAL A 15 -16.23 8.07 -5.02
C VAL A 15 -15.54 6.89 -4.35
N THR A 16 -14.52 6.29 -4.97
CA THR A 16 -13.83 5.11 -4.41
C THR A 16 -12.69 5.49 -3.47
N ASP A 17 -11.98 6.57 -3.76
CA ASP A 17 -10.76 6.96 -3.03
C ASP A 17 -11.07 7.82 -1.79
N LEU A 18 -12.03 8.74 -1.89
CA LEU A 18 -12.37 9.67 -0.81
C LEU A 18 -13.30 9.06 0.26
N ARG A 19 -13.98 7.94 -0.03
CA ARG A 19 -14.93 7.32 0.90
C ARG A 19 -14.26 6.54 2.02
N TRP A 20 -13.00 6.16 1.84
CA TRP A 20 -12.17 5.44 2.82
C TRP A 20 -11.17 6.35 3.55
N MET A 21 -11.08 7.61 3.17
CA MET A 21 -10.37 8.65 3.89
C MET A 21 -11.41 9.53 4.60
N PRO A 22 -11.96 9.11 5.76
CA PRO A 22 -12.70 10.05 6.59
C PRO A 22 -11.80 11.27 6.76
N GLY A 23 -12.32 12.46 6.46
CA GLY A 23 -11.56 13.71 6.33
C GLY A 23 -10.88 14.14 7.64
N GLU A 24 -9.85 13.41 8.02
CA GLU A 24 -9.16 13.54 9.29
C GLU A 24 -7.84 14.23 9.06
N ARG A 25 -7.81 15.49 9.50
CA ARG A 25 -6.63 16.36 9.51
C ARG A 25 -5.40 15.62 10.03
N PHE A 26 -4.27 15.78 9.35
CA PHE A 26 -2.96 15.30 9.79
C PHE A 26 -2.71 15.70 11.26
N SER A 27 -2.88 14.74 12.17
CA SER A 27 -2.64 14.89 13.61
C SER A 27 -1.36 14.15 13.99
N ALA A 28 -0.61 14.69 14.95
CA ALA A 28 0.61 14.05 15.48
C ALA A 28 0.33 12.63 16.02
N SER A 29 -0.87 12.39 16.55
CA SER A 29 -1.30 11.06 17.00
C SER A 29 -1.44 10.07 15.85
N ARG A 30 -1.95 10.52 14.70
CA ARG A 30 -2.12 9.67 13.51
C ARG A 30 -0.79 9.37 12.86
N LEU A 31 0.11 10.36 12.75
CA LEU A 31 1.46 10.11 12.25
C LEU A 31 2.15 8.99 13.04
N ARG A 32 2.01 9.00 14.37
CA ARG A 32 2.52 7.92 15.23
C ARG A 32 1.88 6.56 14.90
N ILE A 33 0.55 6.53 14.69
CA ILE A 33 -0.16 5.28 14.36
C ILE A 33 0.27 4.74 13.00
N GLU A 34 0.28 5.57 11.96
CA GLU A 34 0.68 5.16 10.61
C GLU A 34 2.14 4.67 10.58
N LEU A 35 3.04 5.37 11.30
CA LEU A 35 4.45 4.97 11.39
C LEU A 35 4.62 3.63 12.12
N LEU A 36 3.94 3.45 13.26
CA LEU A 36 4.02 2.20 14.03
C LEU A 36 3.36 1.03 13.28
N SER A 37 2.25 1.29 12.60
CA SER A 37 1.57 0.31 11.74
C SER A 37 2.47 -0.13 10.60
N GLY A 38 3.03 0.81 9.83
CA GLY A 38 3.96 0.52 8.74
C GLY A 38 5.21 -0.24 9.20
N LEU A 39 5.78 0.15 10.35
CA LEU A 39 6.93 -0.56 10.92
C LEU A 39 6.57 -1.99 11.31
N THR A 40 5.41 -2.20 11.94
CA THR A 40 4.95 -3.52 12.36
C THR A 40 4.74 -4.45 11.15
N VAL A 41 4.11 -3.93 10.09
CA VAL A 41 3.91 -4.67 8.84
C VAL A 41 5.25 -5.00 8.18
N ALA A 42 6.16 -4.03 8.07
CA ALA A 42 7.46 -4.24 7.46
C ALA A 42 8.27 -5.34 8.17
N LEU A 43 8.27 -5.35 9.51
CA LEU A 43 8.96 -6.37 10.30
C LEU A 43 8.32 -7.76 10.16
N ALA A 44 6.99 -7.83 10.03
CA ALA A 44 6.28 -9.10 9.82
C ALA A 44 6.60 -9.73 8.46
N LEU A 45 6.84 -8.92 7.42
CA LEU A 45 7.09 -9.40 6.05
C LEU A 45 8.50 -9.94 5.81
N VAL A 46 9.49 -9.57 6.64
CA VAL A 46 10.89 -10.03 6.49
C VAL A 46 11.00 -11.56 6.49
N PRO A 47 10.50 -12.30 7.51
CA PRO A 47 10.60 -13.76 7.50
C PRO A 47 9.78 -14.41 6.38
N GLU A 48 8.65 -13.83 5.97
CA GLU A 48 7.80 -14.34 4.89
C GLU A 48 8.51 -14.25 3.53
N ALA A 49 9.11 -13.11 3.23
CA ALA A 49 9.87 -12.87 2.00
C ALA A 49 11.10 -13.80 1.90
N VAL A 50 11.77 -14.04 3.03
CA VAL A 50 12.90 -14.98 3.13
C VAL A 50 12.44 -16.41 2.89
N ALA A 51 11.31 -16.82 3.46
CA ALA A 51 10.75 -18.15 3.23
C ALA A 51 10.37 -18.39 1.77
N PHE A 52 9.74 -17.40 1.10
CA PHE A 52 9.42 -17.51 -0.32
C PHE A 52 10.64 -17.55 -1.23
N ALA A 53 11.72 -16.85 -0.88
CA ALA A 53 12.97 -16.97 -1.62
C ALA A 53 13.54 -18.40 -1.58
N PHE A 54 13.46 -19.06 -0.42
CA PHE A 54 13.85 -20.46 -0.30
C PHE A 54 12.97 -21.40 -1.12
N VAL A 55 11.66 -21.18 -1.14
CA VAL A 55 10.72 -21.97 -1.97
C VAL A 55 11.00 -21.78 -3.47
N ALA A 56 11.33 -20.56 -3.88
CA ALA A 56 11.65 -20.23 -5.28
C ALA A 56 13.07 -20.65 -5.70
N GLY A 57 13.90 -21.16 -4.79
CA GLY A 57 15.29 -21.56 -5.08
C GLY A 57 16.23 -20.39 -5.40
N VAL A 58 15.87 -19.17 -5.00
CA VAL A 58 16.67 -17.96 -5.22
C VAL A 58 17.35 -17.51 -3.93
N HIS A 59 18.37 -16.65 -4.05
CA HIS A 59 19.05 -16.11 -2.88
C HIS A 59 18.08 -15.29 -2.00
N PRO A 60 18.06 -15.46 -0.67
CA PRO A 60 17.12 -14.77 0.24
C PRO A 60 17.05 -13.26 0.08
N LEU A 61 18.17 -12.63 -0.27
CA LEU A 61 18.22 -11.19 -0.56
C LEU A 61 17.28 -10.78 -1.69
N VAL A 62 17.08 -11.64 -2.70
CA VAL A 62 16.16 -11.39 -3.82
C VAL A 62 14.71 -11.32 -3.32
N GLY A 63 14.33 -12.18 -2.37
CA GLY A 63 13.01 -12.11 -1.74
C GLY A 63 12.79 -10.80 -0.99
N LEU A 64 13.82 -10.32 -0.29
CA LEU A 64 13.75 -9.05 0.43
C LEU A 64 13.67 -7.84 -0.52
N TYR A 65 14.43 -7.85 -1.63
CA TYR A 65 14.30 -6.83 -2.67
C TYR A 65 12.92 -6.86 -3.33
N ALA A 66 12.36 -8.04 -3.59
CA ALA A 66 11.02 -8.17 -4.14
C ALA A 66 9.95 -7.62 -3.19
N ALA A 67 10.03 -7.94 -1.90
CA ALA A 67 9.11 -7.41 -0.89
C ALA A 67 9.16 -5.88 -0.79
N PHE A 68 10.35 -5.28 -0.92
CA PHE A 68 10.51 -3.83 -0.93
C PHE A 68 9.95 -3.17 -2.21
N LEU A 69 10.23 -3.75 -3.38
CA LEU A 69 9.80 -3.19 -4.68
C LEU A 69 8.30 -3.29 -4.92
N VAL A 70 7.63 -4.32 -4.37
CA VAL A 70 6.18 -4.50 -4.50
C VAL A 70 5.41 -3.75 -3.41
N GLY A 71 6.02 -3.57 -2.24
CA GLY A 71 5.42 -2.85 -1.10
C GLY A 71 5.52 -1.32 -1.17
N LEU A 72 6.27 -0.77 -2.14
CA LEU A 72 6.39 0.66 -2.42
C LEU A 72 5.36 1.11 -3.46
#